data_AF-A0A2X3H437-F1
#
_entry.id   AF-A0A2X3H437-F1
#
_cell.length_a   1.000
_cell.length_b   1.000
_cell.length_c   1.000
_cell.angle_alpha   90.00
_cell.angle_beta   90.00
_cell.angle_gamma   90.00
#
_symmetry.space_group_name_H-M   'P 1'
#
loop_
_entity.id
_entity.type
_entity.pdbx_description
1 polymer ?
#
loop_
_entity_poly.entity_id
_entity_poly.type
_entity_poly.pdbx_seq_one_letter_code
_entity_poly.pdbx_strand_id
1 'polypeptide(L)'
;MSDVFDAKAFLKTVTSQPGVYRMYDAGGTVIYVGKAKDLKKRLSSYFRSNLASRKTEALVALIAQIDVTVTHTETEALLLEHNYIKLYQPRYNVLLRDDKSYPFIFLSGDTHPRLAMHRGAKHAKGEYFGPFPNGYAVRETLALLQKIFPIRQCENSVYRNRSRPVCSIRLVAAWGRAWRAGQRRRVCSAGRVCAAVSRRQG
;
A
#
# COMPACT_ATOMS: atom_id res chain seq x y z
N MET A 1 -6.06 39.11 17.92
CA MET A 1 -4.65 39.19 17.53
C MET A 1 -4.17 37.75 17.37
N SER A 2 -3.93 37.30 16.14
CA SER A 2 -3.37 35.97 15.89
C SER A 2 -1.88 36.01 16.22
N ASP A 3 -1.49 35.45 17.36
CA ASP A 3 -0.08 35.27 17.67
C ASP A 3 0.55 34.41 16.58
N VAL A 4 1.47 35.01 15.85
CA VAL A 4 2.23 34.31 14.80
C VAL A 4 3.17 33.34 15.49
N PHE A 5 3.00 32.04 15.22
CA PHE A 5 3.85 30.99 15.81
C PHE A 5 5.33 31.24 15.47
N ASP A 6 6.16 31.46 16.50
CA ASP A 6 7.61 31.61 16.32
C ASP A 6 8.29 30.25 16.09
N ALA A 7 8.29 29.85 14.83
CA ALA A 7 8.92 28.62 14.39
C ALA A 7 10.45 28.61 14.66
N LYS A 8 11.14 29.75 14.64
CA LYS A 8 12.60 29.79 14.83
C LYS A 8 12.98 29.52 16.27
N ALA A 9 12.25 30.07 17.24
CA ALA A 9 12.45 29.77 18.65
C ALA A 9 12.12 28.31 18.96
N PHE A 10 10.99 27.81 18.45
CA PHE A 10 10.58 26.42 18.64
C PHE A 10 11.61 25.41 18.08
N LEU A 11 12.13 25.62 16.87
CA LEU A 11 13.11 24.71 16.27
C LEU A 11 14.45 24.62 17.06
N LYS A 12 14.75 25.58 17.94
CA LYS A 12 15.93 25.52 18.82
C LYS A 12 15.71 24.57 20.00
N THR A 13 14.48 24.40 20.48
CA THR A 13 14.15 23.53 21.61
C THR A 13 13.90 22.07 21.21
N VAL A 14 13.65 21.82 19.92
CA VAL A 14 13.37 20.48 19.38
C VAL A 14 14.61 19.58 19.38
N THR A 15 14.42 18.33 19.81
CA THR A 15 15.46 17.29 19.83
C THR A 15 15.64 16.61 18.47
N SER A 16 16.79 15.98 18.23
CA SER A 16 17.05 15.17 17.03
C SER A 16 16.66 13.70 17.18
N GLN A 17 15.93 13.34 18.25
CA GLN A 17 15.50 11.97 18.53
C GLN A 17 14.30 11.56 17.65
N PRO A 18 14.01 10.26 17.50
CA PRO A 18 12.79 9.81 16.86
C PRO A 18 11.57 10.15 17.72
N GLY A 19 10.42 10.31 17.07
CA GLY A 19 9.18 10.60 17.76
C GLY A 19 8.03 10.99 16.84
N VAL A 20 6.96 11.46 17.46
CA VAL A 20 5.73 11.89 16.80
C VAL A 20 5.48 13.36 17.12
N TYR A 21 5.06 14.13 16.12
CA TYR A 21 4.67 15.52 16.28
C TYR A 21 3.20 15.71 15.89
N ARG A 22 2.55 16.65 16.57
CA ARG A 22 1.16 17.04 16.37
C ARG A 22 1.13 18.54 16.13
N MET A 23 0.46 18.96 15.07
CA MET A 23 0.26 20.36 14.73
C MET A 23 -1.17 20.75 15.05
N TYR A 24 -1.35 21.91 15.66
CA TYR A 24 -2.63 22.44 16.07
C TYR A 24 -2.94 23.75 15.36
N ASP A 25 -4.22 24.01 15.11
CA ASP A 25 -4.70 25.32 14.69
C ASP A 25 -4.87 26.28 15.88
N ALA A 26 -5.25 27.52 15.59
CA ALA A 26 -5.52 28.55 16.60
C ALA A 26 -6.69 28.20 17.54
N GLY A 27 -7.54 27.23 17.16
CA GLY A 27 -8.61 26.71 18.00
C GLY A 27 -8.19 25.54 18.90
N GLY A 28 -6.92 25.14 18.87
CA GLY A 28 -6.42 24.00 19.64
C GLY A 28 -6.81 22.63 19.06
N THR A 29 -7.27 22.58 17.80
CA THR A 29 -7.63 21.32 17.12
C THR A 29 -6.43 20.73 16.41
N VAL A 30 -6.22 19.42 16.53
CA VAL A 30 -5.14 18.71 15.83
C VAL A 30 -5.42 18.68 14.32
N ILE A 31 -4.64 19.43 13.54
CA ILE A 31 -4.80 19.51 12.10
C ILE A 31 -3.93 18.51 11.33
N TYR A 32 -2.80 18.09 11.93
CA TYR A 32 -1.87 17.14 11.33
C TYR A 32 -1.06 16.38 12.38
N VAL A 33 -0.80 15.10 12.13
CA VAL A 33 0.05 14.22 12.94
C VAL A 33 1.08 13.56 12.02
N GLY A 34 2.33 13.47 12.45
CA GLY A 34 3.31 12.69 11.70
C GLY A 34 4.45 12.17 12.56
N LYS A 35 5.11 11.11 12.10
CA LYS A 35 6.34 10.59 12.71
C LYS A 35 7.61 11.14 12.07
N ALA A 36 8.72 11.09 12.82
CA ALA A 36 10.05 11.39 12.33
C ALA A 36 11.10 10.47 12.97
N LYS A 37 12.13 10.11 12.19
CA LYS A 37 13.35 9.49 12.76
C LYS A 37 14.25 10.53 13.45
N ASP A 38 14.21 11.76 12.95
CA ASP A 38 14.92 12.93 13.46
C ASP A 38 13.92 14.10 13.45
N LEU A 39 13.36 14.39 14.63
CA LEU A 39 12.31 15.39 14.81
C LEU A 39 12.78 16.78 14.34
N LYS A 40 14.00 17.20 14.72
CA LYS A 40 14.57 18.49 14.33
C LYS A 40 14.70 18.64 12.81
N LYS A 41 15.26 17.64 12.11
CA LYS A 41 15.36 17.69 10.64
C LYS A 41 14.00 17.71 9.97
N ARG A 42 13.06 16.91 10.47
CA ARG A 42 11.71 16.83 9.89
C ARG A 42 10.93 18.12 10.08
N LEU A 43 10.88 18.66 11.30
CA LEU A 43 10.17 19.90 11.60
C LEU A 43 10.80 21.10 10.86
N SER A 44 12.13 21.18 10.80
CA SER A 44 12.83 22.23 10.03
C SER A 44 12.49 22.21 8.54
N SER A 45 12.02 21.09 7.97
CA SER A 45 11.65 21.00 6.56
C SER A 45 10.36 21.75 6.20
N TYR A 46 9.44 21.91 7.16
CA TYR A 46 8.18 22.62 6.95
C TYR A 46 8.35 24.15 6.91
N PHE A 47 9.38 24.67 7.55
CA PHE A 47 9.63 26.12 7.67
C PHE A 47 10.72 26.63 6.73
N ARG A 48 11.03 25.88 5.66
CA ARG A 48 11.93 26.34 4.60
C ARG A 48 11.19 27.26 3.65
N SER A 49 11.90 28.21 3.05
CA SER A 49 11.34 29.16 2.08
C SER A 49 10.84 28.50 0.79
N ASN A 50 11.44 27.38 0.38
CA ASN A 50 11.01 26.61 -0.81
C ASN A 50 10.28 25.33 -0.39
N LEU A 51 8.97 25.44 -0.15
CA LEU A 51 8.11 24.29 0.10
C LEU A 51 7.72 23.64 -1.24
N ALA A 52 7.79 22.30 -1.30
CA ALA A 52 7.57 21.57 -2.54
C ALA A 52 6.09 21.47 -2.97
N SER A 53 5.14 21.78 -2.09
CA SER A 53 3.71 21.58 -2.34
C SER A 53 2.87 22.68 -1.71
N ARG A 54 1.96 23.26 -2.50
CA ARG A 54 0.97 24.25 -2.05
C ARG A 54 0.08 23.73 -0.91
N LYS A 55 -0.17 22.41 -0.85
CA LYS A 55 -0.93 21.80 0.25
C LYS A 55 -0.16 21.92 1.58
N THR A 56 1.18 21.81 1.53
CA THR A 56 2.04 21.95 2.70
C THR A 56 2.13 23.41 3.14
N GLU A 57 2.19 24.36 2.21
CA GLU A 57 2.13 25.79 2.53
C GLU A 57 0.82 26.15 3.26
N ALA A 58 -0.31 25.65 2.76
CA ALA A 58 -1.61 25.85 3.40
C ALA A 58 -1.70 25.21 4.80
N LEU A 59 -1.05 24.07 5.02
CA LEU A 59 -0.93 23.48 6.35
C LEU A 59 -0.11 24.41 7.28
N VAL A 60 1.07 24.83 6.84
CA VAL A 60 2.00 25.64 7.65
C VAL A 60 1.38 26.97 8.06
N ALA A 61 0.60 27.59 7.17
CA ALA A 61 -0.10 28.85 7.46
C ALA A 61 -1.16 28.74 8.57
N LEU A 62 -1.66 27.54 8.87
CA LEU A 62 -2.67 27.30 9.91
C LEU A 62 -2.07 26.89 11.26
N ILE A 63 -0.77 26.62 11.32
CA ILE A 63 -0.13 26.13 12.55
C ILE A 63 -0.07 27.27 13.57
N ALA A 64 -0.72 27.05 14.72
CA ALA A 64 -0.58 27.91 15.90
C ALA A 64 0.30 27.29 16.99
N GLN A 65 0.31 25.96 17.09
CA GLN A 65 1.11 25.24 18.09
C GLN A 65 1.59 23.89 17.54
N ILE A 66 2.74 23.44 18.02
CA ILE A 66 3.28 22.11 17.73
C ILE A 66 3.68 21.42 19.03
N ASP A 67 3.16 20.21 19.25
CA ASP A 67 3.62 19.33 20.31
C ASP A 67 4.48 18.20 19.75
N VAL A 68 5.44 17.75 20.55
CA VAL A 68 6.35 16.67 20.19
C VAL A 68 6.39 15.65 21.31
N THR A 69 6.18 14.38 20.97
CA THR A 69 6.40 13.24 21.87
C THR A 69 7.60 12.45 21.36
N VAL A 70 8.67 12.46 22.15
CA VAL A 70 9.90 11.72 21.85
C VAL A 70 9.71 10.24 22.19
N THR A 71 10.21 9.34 21.35
CA THR A 71 10.17 7.88 21.57
C THR A 71 11.58 7.31 21.51
N HIS A 72 11.77 6.10 22.04
CA HIS A 72 13.09 5.45 22.04
C HIS A 72 13.38 4.75 20.71
N THR A 73 12.34 4.19 20.09
CA THR A 73 12.45 3.46 18.82
C THR A 73 11.59 4.06 17.71
N GLU A 74 11.95 3.80 16.46
CA GLU A 74 11.12 4.17 15.30
C GLU A 74 9.80 3.39 15.27
N THR A 75 9.81 2.15 15.76
CA THR A 75 8.62 1.28 15.82
C THR A 75 7.60 1.85 16.79
N GLU A 76 8.03 2.33 17.96
CA GLU A 76 7.16 3.05 18.89
C GLU A 76 6.56 4.31 18.26
N ALA A 77 7.39 5.12 17.57
CA ALA A 77 6.88 6.31 16.89
C ALA A 77 5.80 5.96 15.85
N LEU A 78 5.98 4.85 15.12
CA LEU A 78 4.98 4.37 14.15
C LEU A 78 3.67 3.95 14.82
N LEU A 79 3.75 3.22 15.93
CA LEU A 79 2.57 2.79 16.67
C LEU A 79 1.83 3.98 17.30
N LEU A 80 2.58 4.90 17.89
CA LEU A 80 2.01 6.09 18.55
C LEU A 80 1.37 7.04 17.52
N GLU A 81 2.00 7.23 16.36
CA GLU A 81 1.41 7.98 15.25
C GLU A 81 0.08 7.37 14.81
N HIS A 82 0.06 6.06 14.58
CA HIS A 82 -1.16 5.35 14.16
C HIS A 82 -2.29 5.52 15.18
N ASN A 83 -1.96 5.46 16.47
CA ASN A 83 -2.93 5.68 17.54
C ASN A 83 -3.47 7.12 17.54
N TYR A 84 -2.60 8.12 17.36
CA TYR A 84 -3.02 9.53 17.28
C TYR A 84 -3.83 9.85 16.01
N ILE A 85 -3.48 9.28 14.86
CA ILE A 85 -4.27 9.46 13.63
C ILE A 85 -5.66 8.87 13.82
N LYS A 86 -5.78 7.71 14.47
CA LYS A 86 -7.08 7.10 14.79
C LYS A 86 -7.89 7.93 15.79
N LEU A 87 -7.23 8.48 16.80
CA LEU A 87 -7.86 9.24 17.87
C LEU A 87 -8.37 10.59 17.38
N TYR A 88 -7.53 11.35 16.66
CA TYR A 88 -7.83 12.73 16.28
C TYR A 88 -8.42 12.88 14.88
N GLN A 89 -8.25 11.88 14.00
CA GLN A 89 -8.66 11.91 12.60
C GLN A 89 -8.38 13.26 11.88
N PRO A 90 -7.13 13.74 11.95
CA PRO A 90 -6.77 15.09 11.50
C PRO A 90 -7.02 15.29 10.00
N ARG A 91 -7.58 16.46 9.65
CA ARG A 91 -8.00 16.80 8.28
C ARG A 91 -6.84 16.67 7.27
N TYR A 92 -5.65 17.17 7.61
CA TYR A 92 -4.53 17.18 6.67
C TYR A 92 -3.84 15.84 6.49
N ASN A 93 -3.98 14.87 7.41
CA ASN A 93 -3.48 13.51 7.17
C ASN A 93 -4.26 12.80 6.06
N VAL A 94 -5.52 13.17 5.86
CA VAL A 94 -6.32 12.67 4.73
C VAL A 94 -5.98 13.43 3.45
N LEU A 95 -5.85 14.77 3.51
CA LEU A 95 -5.60 15.62 2.34
C LEU A 95 -4.17 15.54 1.78
N LEU A 96 -3.19 15.31 2.66
CA LEU A 96 -1.78 15.09 2.33
C LEU A 96 -1.45 13.61 2.12
N ARG A 97 -2.45 12.74 2.21
CA ARG A 97 -2.28 11.35 1.83
C ARG A 97 -1.93 11.34 0.35
N ASP A 98 -0.75 10.82 0.02
CA ASP A 98 -0.44 10.48 -1.36
C ASP A 98 -1.60 9.63 -1.88
N ASP A 99 -2.27 10.10 -2.94
CA ASP A 99 -3.47 9.54 -3.57
C ASP A 99 -3.25 8.14 -4.18
N LYS A 100 -2.29 7.39 -3.63
CA LYS A 100 -2.06 5.97 -3.85
C LYS A 100 -3.23 5.24 -3.20
N SER A 101 -4.35 5.21 -3.91
CA SER A 101 -5.41 4.21 -3.73
C SER A 101 -4.78 2.88 -3.31
N TYR A 102 -5.30 2.26 -2.26
CA TYR A 102 -4.73 1.02 -1.76
C TYR A 102 -4.46 0.04 -2.90
N PRO A 103 -3.24 -0.48 -3.05
CA PRO A 103 -2.93 -1.39 -4.11
C PRO A 103 -3.77 -2.66 -3.96
N PHE A 104 -4.28 -3.12 -5.09
CA PHE A 104 -4.92 -4.42 -5.25
C PHE A 104 -4.00 -5.31 -6.07
N ILE A 105 -4.11 -6.61 -5.88
CA ILE A 105 -3.59 -7.61 -6.80
C ILE A 105 -4.73 -7.96 -7.76
N PHE A 106 -4.52 -7.72 -9.05
CA PHE A 106 -5.45 -8.02 -10.12
C PHE A 106 -5.05 -9.32 -10.81
N LEU A 107 -6.02 -10.23 -10.94
CA LEU A 107 -5.92 -11.46 -11.72
C LEU A 107 -6.83 -11.34 -12.94
N SER A 108 -6.27 -11.33 -14.15
CA SER A 108 -7.08 -11.21 -15.36
C SER A 108 -7.90 -12.49 -15.63
N GLY A 109 -9.12 -12.30 -16.14
CA GLY A 109 -10.01 -13.41 -16.53
C GLY A 109 -9.74 -13.99 -17.92
N ASP A 110 -8.57 -13.71 -18.51
CA ASP A 110 -8.20 -14.19 -19.85
C ASP A 110 -7.86 -15.70 -19.83
N THR A 111 -7.88 -16.35 -21.00
CA THR A 111 -7.42 -17.76 -21.17
C THR A 111 -6.04 -18.01 -20.57
N HIS A 112 -5.17 -16.98 -20.60
CA HIS A 112 -3.87 -16.97 -19.94
C HIS A 112 -3.85 -15.84 -18.90
N PRO A 113 -4.13 -16.16 -17.62
CA PRO A 113 -4.32 -15.15 -16.59
C PRO A 113 -3.00 -14.43 -16.27
N ARG A 114 -3.10 -13.12 -16.02
CA ARG A 114 -2.00 -12.24 -15.61
C ARG A 114 -2.23 -11.76 -14.18
N LEU A 115 -1.18 -11.83 -13.37
CA LEU A 115 -1.12 -11.18 -12.06
C LEU A 115 -0.44 -9.82 -12.20
N ALA A 116 -1.12 -8.75 -11.76
CA ALA A 116 -0.59 -7.39 -11.78
C ALA A 116 -1.00 -6.62 -10.53
N MET A 117 -0.21 -5.61 -10.16
CA MET A 117 -0.64 -4.63 -9.17
C MET A 117 -1.60 -3.64 -9.85
N HIS A 118 -2.77 -3.43 -9.26
CA HIS A 118 -3.76 -2.45 -9.71
C HIS A 118 -3.92 -1.35 -8.67
N ARG A 119 -4.08 -0.11 -9.13
CA ARG A 119 -4.40 1.06 -8.32
C ARG A 119 -5.54 1.82 -9.01
N GLY A 120 -6.45 2.38 -8.23
CA GLY A 120 -7.59 3.15 -8.72
C GLY A 120 -8.83 2.30 -9.01
N ALA A 121 -9.75 2.87 -9.80
CA ALA A 121 -11.04 2.28 -10.10
C ALA A 121 -10.93 0.94 -10.86
N LYS A 122 -11.83 0.00 -10.55
CA LYS A 122 -11.81 -1.39 -11.05
C LYS A 122 -12.50 -1.49 -12.41
N HIS A 123 -11.80 -1.16 -13.49
CA HIS A 123 -12.35 -1.19 -14.85
C HIS A 123 -12.05 -2.48 -15.63
N ALA A 124 -11.06 -3.27 -15.21
CA ALA A 124 -10.63 -4.45 -15.94
C ALA A 124 -11.42 -5.70 -15.50
N LYS A 125 -11.79 -6.55 -16.46
CA LYS A 125 -12.49 -7.82 -16.18
C LYS A 125 -11.54 -8.83 -15.54
N GLY A 126 -11.84 -9.22 -14.30
CA GLY A 126 -11.04 -10.17 -13.54
C GLY A 126 -11.30 -10.06 -12.04
N GLU A 127 -10.47 -10.72 -11.26
CA GLU A 127 -10.58 -10.74 -9.80
C GLU A 127 -9.59 -9.75 -9.19
N TYR A 128 -10.06 -9.03 -8.16
CA TYR A 128 -9.27 -8.05 -7.43
C TYR A 128 -9.13 -8.48 -5.98
N PHE A 129 -7.90 -8.79 -5.56
CA PHE A 129 -7.55 -9.13 -4.19
C PHE A 129 -6.95 -7.90 -3.49
N GLY A 130 -7.41 -7.58 -2.29
CA GLY A 130 -7.02 -6.36 -1.56
C GLY A 130 -8.25 -5.63 -0.99
N PRO A 131 -8.10 -4.48 -0.32
CA PRO A 131 -6.99 -3.51 -0.36
C PRO A 131 -5.79 -3.88 0.54
N PHE A 132 -4.57 -3.73 0.02
CA PHE A 132 -3.36 -3.95 0.82
C PHE A 132 -2.81 -2.64 1.40
N PRO A 133 -2.37 -2.61 2.66
CA PRO A 133 -1.91 -1.39 3.32
C PRO A 133 -0.57 -0.86 2.78
N ASN A 134 0.27 -1.74 2.22
CA ASN A 134 1.60 -1.39 1.72
C ASN A 134 1.83 -1.94 0.29
N GLY A 135 2.15 -1.05 -0.65
CA GLY A 135 2.49 -1.44 -2.02
C GLY A 135 3.81 -2.21 -2.14
N TYR A 136 4.73 -2.06 -1.20
CA TYR A 136 5.96 -2.86 -1.16
C TYR A 136 5.66 -4.34 -0.89
N ALA A 137 4.84 -4.61 0.14
CA ALA A 137 4.40 -5.97 0.47
C ALA A 137 3.65 -6.63 -0.70
N VAL A 138 2.87 -5.86 -1.45
CA VAL A 138 2.21 -6.35 -2.68
C VAL A 138 3.22 -6.75 -3.75
N ARG A 139 4.26 -5.94 -3.98
CA ARG A 139 5.31 -6.25 -4.97
C ARG A 139 6.11 -7.48 -4.59
N GLU A 140 6.44 -7.63 -3.31
CA GLU A 140 7.14 -8.81 -2.79
C GLU A 140 6.28 -10.07 -2.94
N THR A 141 5.00 -9.98 -2.56
CA THR A 141 4.03 -11.07 -2.75
C THR A 141 3.88 -11.45 -4.22
N LEU A 142 3.75 -10.46 -5.12
CA LEU A 142 3.70 -10.70 -6.57
C LEU A 142 4.97 -11.37 -7.08
N ALA A 143 6.15 -10.94 -6.63
CA ALA A 143 7.42 -11.55 -7.01
C ALA A 143 7.53 -13.01 -6.53
N LEU A 144 7.04 -13.31 -5.33
CA LEU A 144 6.99 -14.69 -4.81
C LEU A 144 6.00 -15.55 -5.59
N LEU A 145 4.77 -15.06 -5.81
CA LEU A 145 3.75 -15.76 -6.58
C LEU A 145 4.22 -16.03 -8.02
N GLN A 146 4.95 -15.11 -8.63
CA GLN A 146 5.53 -15.28 -9.97
C GLN A 146 6.66 -16.31 -10.03
N LYS A 147 7.38 -16.55 -8.92
CA LYS A 147 8.39 -17.61 -8.83
C LYS A 147 7.77 -18.99 -8.62
N ILE A 148 6.71 -19.05 -7.83
CA ILE A 148 6.04 -20.31 -7.45
C ILE A 148 5.09 -20.78 -8.56
N PHE A 149 4.35 -19.83 -9.17
CA PHE A 149 3.34 -20.12 -10.18
C PHE A 149 3.78 -19.64 -11.56
N PRO A 150 3.66 -20.49 -12.59
CA PRO A 150 3.93 -20.13 -13.97
C PRO A 150 2.76 -19.31 -14.54
N ILE A 151 2.68 -18.05 -14.12
CA ILE A 151 1.65 -17.09 -14.49
C ILE A 151 2.23 -16.06 -15.46
N ARG A 152 1.41 -15.60 -16.39
CA ARG A 152 1.81 -14.63 -17.40
C ARG A 152 2.13 -13.27 -16.77
N GLN A 153 3.25 -12.67 -17.19
CA GLN A 153 3.70 -11.36 -16.70
C GLN A 153 3.52 -10.24 -17.73
N CYS A 154 3.50 -10.57 -19.03
CA CYS A 154 3.41 -9.59 -20.10
C CYS A 154 2.02 -9.00 -20.29
N GLU A 155 1.96 -7.75 -20.77
CA GLU A 155 0.73 -7.07 -21.14
C GLU A 155 0.05 -7.68 -22.37
N ASN A 156 -1.25 -7.42 -22.53
CA ASN A 156 -2.08 -7.97 -23.63
C ASN A 156 -1.61 -7.52 -25.01
N SER A 157 -1.07 -6.30 -25.13
CA SER A 157 -0.43 -5.80 -26.35
C SER A 157 0.76 -6.67 -26.79
N VAL A 158 1.70 -6.91 -25.87
CA VAL A 158 2.92 -7.69 -26.12
C VAL A 158 2.61 -9.17 -26.37
N TYR A 159 1.60 -9.70 -25.69
CA TYR A 159 1.18 -11.09 -25.84
C TYR A 159 0.51 -11.37 -27.19
N ARG A 160 -0.35 -10.46 -27.68
CA ARG A 160 -1.03 -10.61 -28.98
C ARG A 160 -0.08 -10.49 -30.16
N ASN A 161 0.98 -9.69 -30.03
CA ASN A 161 1.90 -9.41 -31.13
C ASN A 161 3.09 -10.40 -31.22
N ARG A 162 3.10 -11.49 -30.44
CA ARG A 162 4.18 -12.49 -30.46
C ARG A 162 3.69 -13.86 -30.91
N SER A 163 4.39 -14.42 -31.89
CA SER A 163 4.14 -15.75 -32.46
C SER A 163 4.69 -16.91 -31.61
N ARG A 164 5.66 -16.67 -30.70
CA ARG A 164 6.17 -17.67 -29.74
C ARG A 164 5.91 -17.25 -28.28
N PRO A 165 5.23 -18.05 -27.47
CA PRO A 165 4.93 -17.73 -26.07
C PRO A 165 6.14 -18.01 -25.17
N VAL A 166 7.07 -17.05 -25.06
CA VAL A 166 8.24 -17.15 -24.14
C VAL A 166 8.03 -16.40 -22.81
N CYS A 167 6.87 -15.79 -22.57
CA CYS A 167 6.51 -15.38 -21.21
C CYS A 167 6.03 -16.59 -20.41
N SER A 168 6.97 -17.41 -19.93
CA SER A 168 6.82 -18.47 -18.92
C SER A 168 5.41 -19.05 -18.79
N ILE A 169 4.90 -19.66 -19.85
CA ILE A 169 3.80 -20.61 -19.77
C ILE A 169 4.45 -21.99 -19.63
N ARG A 170 4.60 -22.42 -18.38
CA ARG A 170 4.79 -23.83 -18.08
C ARG A 170 3.65 -24.28 -17.17
N LEU A 171 2.50 -24.53 -17.80
CA LEU A 171 1.32 -25.21 -17.23
C LEU A 171 0.56 -24.49 -16.12
N VAL A 172 -0.42 -23.66 -16.51
CA VAL A 172 -1.67 -23.49 -15.74
C VAL A 172 -2.89 -23.80 -16.61
N ALA A 173 -2.88 -24.94 -17.30
CA ALA A 173 -4.13 -25.57 -17.74
C ALA A 173 -4.74 -26.46 -16.63
N ALA A 174 -3.97 -26.81 -15.59
CA ALA A 174 -4.40 -27.67 -14.49
C ALA A 174 -4.84 -26.91 -13.22
N TRP A 175 -4.24 -25.74 -12.95
CA TRP A 175 -4.49 -25.02 -11.69
C TRP A 175 -5.76 -24.14 -11.69
N GLY A 176 -6.21 -23.64 -12.84
CA GLY A 176 -7.46 -22.86 -12.94
C GLY A 176 -8.73 -23.68 -12.63
N ARG A 177 -8.63 -25.02 -12.70
CA ARG A 177 -9.67 -25.94 -12.24
C ARG A 177 -9.46 -26.35 -10.77
N ALA A 178 -8.22 -26.57 -10.34
CA ALA A 178 -7.91 -26.93 -8.95
C ALA A 178 -8.20 -25.79 -7.95
N TRP A 179 -7.96 -24.52 -8.31
CA TRP A 179 -8.25 -23.38 -7.44
C TRP A 179 -9.77 -23.11 -7.33
N ARG A 180 -10.53 -23.32 -8.41
CA ARG A 180 -12.01 -23.36 -8.36
C ARG A 180 -12.54 -24.59 -7.61
N ALA A 181 -11.83 -25.71 -7.64
CA ALA A 181 -12.21 -26.97 -6.99
C ALA A 181 -11.78 -27.08 -5.52
N GLY A 182 -11.07 -26.10 -4.97
CA GLY A 182 -10.61 -26.05 -3.58
C GLY A 182 -11.72 -26.08 -2.51
N GLN A 183 -12.99 -26.12 -2.91
CA GLN A 183 -14.13 -26.37 -2.01
C GLN A 183 -14.61 -27.84 -1.97
N ARG A 184 -14.06 -28.80 -2.74
CA ARG A 184 -14.44 -30.23 -2.58
C ARG A 184 -13.28 -31.21 -2.78
N ARG A 185 -12.76 -31.68 -1.63
CA ARG A 185 -12.00 -32.92 -1.34
C ARG A 185 -11.73 -33.90 -2.50
N ARG A 186 -10.47 -34.33 -2.65
CA ARG A 186 -9.90 -35.62 -2.13
C ARG A 186 -8.48 -35.78 -2.69
N VAL A 187 -7.55 -36.09 -1.80
CA VAL A 187 -6.17 -36.48 -2.12
C VAL A 187 -6.18 -37.91 -2.65
N CYS A 188 -5.64 -38.13 -3.85
CA CYS A 188 -5.17 -39.45 -4.28
C CYS A 188 -3.70 -39.30 -4.68
N SER A 189 -2.84 -39.98 -3.93
CA SER A 189 -1.40 -40.06 -4.08
C SER A 189 -1.00 -40.92 -5.28
N ALA A 190 0.06 -40.48 -5.96
CA ALA A 190 1.09 -41.24 -6.66
C ALA A 190 0.68 -42.48 -7.49
N GLY A 191 0.83 -42.35 -8.83
CA GLY A 191 1.40 -43.41 -9.66
C GLY A 191 0.58 -44.70 -9.79
N ARG A 192 -0.55 -44.65 -10.51
CA ARG A 192 -1.04 -45.74 -11.37
C ARG A 192 -2.22 -45.25 -12.21
N VAL A 193 -2.23 -45.61 -13.49
CA VAL A 193 -3.32 -45.33 -14.44
C VAL A 193 -4.58 -46.04 -13.94
N CYS A 194 -5.60 -45.28 -13.53
CA CYS A 194 -6.94 -45.84 -13.32
C CYS A 194 -7.70 -45.77 -14.65
N ALA A 195 -8.00 -46.94 -15.17
CA ALA A 195 -8.80 -47.15 -16.37
C ALA A 195 -10.18 -46.47 -16.25
N ALA A 196 -10.65 -45.95 -17.37
CA ALA A 196 -11.98 -45.40 -17.52
C ALA A 196 -13.04 -46.48 -17.27
N VAL A 197 -13.89 -46.28 -16.25
CA VAL A 197 -15.16 -46.99 -16.15
C VAL A 197 -16.22 -46.10 -16.77
N SER A 198 -16.56 -46.44 -18.01
CA SER A 198 -17.83 -46.09 -18.64
C SER A 198 -18.98 -46.47 -17.71
N ARG A 199 -19.75 -45.48 -17.26
CA ARG A 199 -21.15 -45.69 -16.88
C ARG A 199 -22.01 -44.90 -17.84
N ARG A 200 -22.58 -45.63 -18.80
CA ARG A 200 -23.90 -45.36 -19.38
C ARG A 200 -24.87 -45.01 -18.26
N GLN A 201 -25.63 -43.94 -18.45
CA GLN A 201 -27.07 -43.88 -18.17
C GLN A 201 -27.62 -42.60 -18.82
N GLY A 202 -28.67 -42.78 -19.61
CA GLY A 202 -29.20 -41.87 -20.62
C GLY A 202 -29.47 -42.66 -21.87
#